data_AF-A0A434ZU63-F1
#
_entry.id   AF-A0A434ZU63-F1
#
_cell.length_a   1.000
_cell.length_b   1.000
_cell.length_c   1.000
_cell.angle_alpha   90.00
_cell.angle_beta   90.00
_cell.angle_gamma   90.00
#
_symmetry.space_group_name_H-M   'P 1'
#
loop_
_entity.id
_entity.type
_entity.pdbx_description
1 polymer ?
#
loop_
_entity_poly.entity_id
_entity_poly.type
_entity_poly.pdbx_seq_one_letter_code
_entity_poly.pdbx_strand_id
1 'polypeptide(L)'
;AEESDGEKPLAPSHYYTRMTQRLIAAVSAPTAEGVLYELDLRLRPSGNKGPVATHVDAFKKYQRHDAWTWEHMALARARTIGGDAALCAEVETEVAAILALPRDAAKVMADASEMRAMIEKEKPPRDPWDIKLIPGGLIDLEFIAQVAVLTGHVAAGRR
;
A
#
# COMPACT_ATOMS: atom_id res chain seq x y z
N ALA A 1 -21.44 2.97 14.61
CA ALA A 1 -22.88 2.73 14.39
C ALA A 1 -23.06 1.30 13.88
N GLU A 2 -24.13 0.61 14.27
CA GLU A 2 -24.40 -0.76 13.80
C GLU A 2 -24.93 -0.80 12.37
N GLU A 3 -25.59 0.28 11.92
CA GLU A 3 -26.10 0.45 10.56
C GLU A 3 -26.01 1.91 10.10
N SER A 4 -26.15 2.15 8.78
CA SER A 4 -26.32 3.48 8.20
C SER A 4 -27.74 4.03 8.41
N ASP A 5 -27.88 5.35 8.43
CA ASP A 5 -29.11 6.10 8.74
C ASP A 5 -30.02 6.43 7.53
N GLY A 6 -29.71 5.90 6.34
CA GLY A 6 -30.52 6.10 5.13
C GLY A 6 -31.78 5.23 5.06
N GLU A 7 -32.61 5.47 4.02
CA GLU A 7 -33.88 4.74 3.78
C GLU A 7 -33.72 3.21 3.70
N LYS A 8 -32.53 2.73 3.32
CA LYS A 8 -32.15 1.32 3.31
C LYS A 8 -30.88 1.16 4.16
N PRO A 9 -31.03 0.88 5.47
CA PRO A 9 -29.90 0.69 6.35
C PRO A 9 -28.97 -0.41 5.84
N LEU A 10 -27.66 -0.16 5.93
CA LEU A 10 -26.61 -1.09 5.57
C LEU A 10 -25.66 -1.25 6.75
N ALA A 11 -25.22 -2.48 6.98
CA ALA A 11 -24.09 -2.74 7.87
C ALA A 11 -22.84 -1.97 7.37
N PRO A 12 -21.98 -1.45 8.27
CA PRO A 12 -20.82 -0.64 7.92
C PRO A 12 -19.92 -1.27 6.85
N SER A 13 -19.65 -2.57 6.94
CA SER A 13 -18.82 -3.29 5.96
C SER A 13 -19.41 -3.23 4.54
N HIS A 14 -20.72 -3.40 4.40
CA HIS A 14 -21.42 -3.31 3.13
C HIS A 14 -21.49 -1.87 2.62
N TYR A 15 -21.74 -0.91 3.51
CA TYR A 15 -21.75 0.50 3.18
C TYR A 15 -20.42 0.94 2.57
N TYR A 16 -19.31 0.71 3.29
CA TYR A 16 -17.98 1.13 2.82
C TYR A 16 -17.51 0.35 1.60
N THR A 17 -17.85 -0.94 1.48
CA THR A 17 -17.58 -1.72 0.26
C THR A 17 -18.23 -1.07 -0.96
N ARG A 18 -19.52 -0.72 -0.88
CA ARG A 18 -20.23 -0.08 -1.99
C ARG A 18 -19.72 1.34 -2.25
N MET A 19 -19.43 2.09 -1.20
CA MET A 19 -18.85 3.43 -1.32
C MET A 19 -17.52 3.38 -2.07
N THR A 20 -16.61 2.49 -1.68
CA THR A 20 -15.32 2.32 -2.36
C THR A 20 -15.50 1.88 -3.81
N GLN A 21 -16.40 0.95 -4.11
CA GLN A 21 -16.73 0.56 -5.49
C GLN A 21 -17.23 1.73 -6.34
N ARG A 22 -18.09 2.59 -5.78
CA ARG A 22 -18.59 3.78 -6.49
C ARG A 22 -17.48 4.82 -6.68
N LEU A 23 -16.60 5.00 -5.70
CA LEU A 23 -15.44 5.87 -5.83
C LEU A 23 -14.52 5.38 -6.95
N ILE A 24 -14.23 4.07 -6.99
CA ILE A 24 -13.41 3.47 -8.06
C ILE A 24 -14.05 3.77 -9.42
N ALA A 25 -15.34 3.48 -9.58
CA ALA A 25 -16.05 3.73 -10.82
C ALA A 25 -16.05 5.22 -11.22
N ALA A 26 -16.23 6.13 -10.26
CA ALA A 26 -16.23 7.57 -10.52
C ALA A 26 -14.87 8.09 -11.03
N VAL A 27 -13.77 7.45 -10.63
CA VAL A 27 -12.41 7.86 -11.00
C VAL A 27 -11.91 7.14 -12.26
N SER A 28 -12.32 5.87 -12.46
CA SER A 28 -11.76 5.02 -13.51
C SER A 28 -12.69 4.74 -14.68
N ALA A 29 -13.97 5.14 -14.63
CA ALA A 29 -14.89 4.90 -15.73
C ALA A 29 -14.55 5.79 -16.95
N PRO A 30 -14.58 5.24 -18.18
CA PRO A 30 -14.39 6.02 -19.39
C PRO A 30 -15.59 6.93 -19.61
N THR A 31 -15.30 8.21 -19.87
CA THR A 31 -16.29 9.23 -20.26
C THR A 31 -15.93 9.82 -21.62
N ALA A 32 -16.77 10.72 -22.14
CA ALA A 32 -16.45 11.47 -23.37
C ALA A 32 -15.14 12.28 -23.26
N GLU A 33 -14.78 12.68 -22.03
CA GLU A 33 -13.54 13.43 -21.72
C GLU A 33 -12.36 12.51 -21.36
N GLY A 34 -12.52 11.19 -21.52
CA GLY A 34 -11.53 10.18 -21.13
C GLY A 34 -11.73 9.65 -19.70
N VAL A 35 -10.64 9.15 -19.12
CA VAL A 35 -10.56 8.56 -17.77
C VAL A 35 -9.77 9.50 -16.87
N LEU A 36 -10.21 9.71 -15.62
CA LEU A 36 -9.46 10.55 -14.68
C LEU A 36 -8.16 9.88 -14.24
N TYR A 37 -8.25 8.71 -13.60
CA TYR A 37 -7.09 7.92 -13.20
C TYR A 37 -7.37 6.41 -13.28
N GLU A 38 -6.36 5.65 -13.65
CA GLU A 38 -6.33 4.22 -13.41
C GLU A 38 -6.04 3.96 -11.93
N LEU A 39 -6.87 3.14 -11.29
CA LEU A 39 -6.70 2.79 -9.88
C LEU A 39 -6.20 1.36 -9.73
N ASP A 40 -5.14 1.19 -8.93
CA ASP A 40 -4.58 -0.11 -8.59
C ASP A 40 -4.73 -0.38 -7.09
N LEU A 41 -5.55 -1.38 -6.75
CA LEU A 41 -5.85 -1.78 -5.38
C LEU A 41 -5.12 -3.05 -4.95
N ARG A 42 -4.14 -3.53 -5.74
CA ARG A 42 -3.48 -4.82 -5.49
C ARG A 42 -2.60 -4.84 -4.24
N LEU A 43 -2.25 -3.68 -3.69
CA LEU A 43 -1.45 -3.55 -2.46
C LEU A 43 -2.28 -3.57 -1.16
N ARG A 44 -3.61 -3.78 -1.25
CA ARG A 44 -4.45 -3.94 -0.05
C ARG A 44 -4.19 -5.30 0.62
N PRO A 45 -4.51 -5.47 1.93
CA PRO A 45 -4.41 -6.77 2.61
C PRO A 45 -5.03 -7.91 1.80
N SER A 46 -4.31 -9.03 1.68
CA SER A 46 -4.70 -10.18 0.86
C SER A 46 -4.85 -9.91 -0.66
N GLY A 47 -4.33 -8.77 -1.14
CA GLY A 47 -4.33 -8.37 -2.55
C GLY A 47 -5.70 -8.48 -3.20
N ASN A 48 -5.77 -9.14 -4.35
CA ASN A 48 -7.02 -9.32 -5.11
C ASN A 48 -8.09 -10.16 -4.38
N LYS A 49 -7.70 -10.95 -3.39
CA LYS A 49 -8.62 -11.78 -2.58
C LYS A 49 -9.17 -11.03 -1.36
N GLY A 50 -8.57 -9.89 -1.02
CA GLY A 50 -9.01 -9.06 0.10
C GLY A 50 -10.21 -8.17 -0.25
N PRO A 51 -10.99 -7.76 0.76
CA PRO A 51 -12.09 -6.83 0.57
C PRO A 51 -11.56 -5.47 0.08
N VAL A 52 -12.34 -4.77 -0.73
CA VAL A 52 -11.97 -3.45 -1.27
C VAL A 52 -11.95 -2.36 -0.20
N ALA A 53 -12.63 -2.58 0.94
CA ALA A 53 -12.59 -1.76 2.14
C ALA A 53 -12.34 -2.67 3.34
N THR A 54 -11.40 -2.29 4.21
CA THR A 54 -10.99 -3.09 5.37
C THR A 54 -11.13 -2.27 6.66
N HIS A 55 -11.60 -2.90 7.73
CA HIS A 55 -11.65 -2.28 9.05
C HIS A 55 -10.23 -1.98 9.55
N VAL A 56 -10.03 -0.87 10.27
CA VAL A 56 -8.69 -0.47 10.72
C VAL A 56 -8.03 -1.56 11.58
N ASP A 57 -8.78 -2.21 12.46
CA ASP A 57 -8.23 -3.30 13.30
C ASP A 57 -7.84 -4.55 12.51
N ALA A 58 -8.57 -4.86 11.43
CA ALA A 58 -8.19 -5.94 10.53
C ALA A 58 -6.91 -5.60 9.75
N PHE A 59 -6.76 -4.34 9.33
CA PHE A 59 -5.52 -3.83 8.74
C PHE A 59 -4.34 -3.94 9.72
N LYS A 60 -4.50 -3.48 10.97
CA LYS A 60 -3.48 -3.60 12.03
C LYS A 60 -3.03 -5.05 12.20
N LYS A 61 -4.01 -5.95 12.36
CA LYS A 61 -3.74 -7.38 12.57
C LYS A 61 -2.98 -7.99 11.40
N TYR A 62 -3.45 -7.77 10.17
CA TYR A 62 -2.80 -8.29 8.97
C TYR A 62 -1.36 -7.79 8.86
N GLN A 63 -1.14 -6.49 9.01
CA GLN A 63 0.20 -5.91 8.86
C GLN A 63 1.19 -6.41 9.92
N ARG A 64 0.73 -6.78 11.11
CA ARG A 64 1.60 -7.28 12.18
C ARG A 64 1.90 -8.77 12.11
N HIS A 65 1.00 -9.56 11.54
CA HIS A 65 1.07 -11.02 11.64
C HIS A 65 1.22 -11.74 10.30
N ASP A 66 0.61 -11.20 9.24
CA ASP A 66 0.46 -11.90 7.96
C ASP A 66 1.25 -11.24 6.82
N ALA A 67 1.60 -9.96 6.97
CA ALA A 67 2.25 -9.20 5.91
C ALA A 67 3.70 -9.61 5.66
N TRP A 68 4.07 -9.66 4.40
CA TRP A 68 5.40 -10.00 3.92
C TRP A 68 6.34 -8.79 3.99
N THR A 69 7.66 -9.02 4.01
CA THR A 69 8.67 -7.94 4.01
C THR A 69 8.44 -6.92 2.89
N TRP A 70 8.12 -7.38 1.68
CA TRP A 70 7.85 -6.50 0.54
C TRP A 70 6.57 -5.66 0.73
N GLU A 71 5.56 -6.14 1.46
CA GLU A 71 4.37 -5.35 1.77
C GLU A 71 4.72 -4.23 2.74
N HIS A 72 5.59 -4.47 3.72
CA HIS A 72 6.12 -3.41 4.58
C HIS A 72 7.01 -2.42 3.82
N MET A 73 7.76 -2.89 2.82
CA MET A 73 8.53 -2.00 1.94
C MET A 73 7.59 -1.06 1.17
N ALA A 74 6.50 -1.59 0.59
CA ALA A 74 5.48 -0.79 -0.05
C ALA A 74 4.79 0.18 0.94
N LEU A 75 4.55 -0.29 2.18
CA LEU A 75 3.95 0.50 3.25
C LEU A 75 4.79 1.71 3.64
N ALA A 76 6.12 1.70 3.44
CA ALA A 76 6.99 2.86 3.71
C ALA A 76 6.65 4.11 2.86
N ARG A 77 5.82 3.95 1.81
CA ARG A 77 5.31 5.03 0.98
C ARG A 77 3.85 5.38 1.26
N ALA A 78 3.16 4.60 2.09
CA ALA A 78 1.77 4.84 2.43
C ALA A 78 1.60 6.12 3.25
N ARG A 79 0.52 6.85 2.99
CA ARG A 79 0.06 8.01 3.75
C ARG A 79 -1.44 8.16 3.59
N THR A 80 -2.11 8.79 4.54
CA THR A 80 -3.52 9.12 4.34
C THR A 80 -3.64 10.30 3.38
N ILE A 81 -4.70 10.32 2.58
CA ILE A 81 -4.93 11.37 1.56
C ILE A 81 -6.26 12.11 1.76
N GLY A 82 -7.12 11.61 2.64
CA GLY A 82 -8.43 12.17 2.94
C GLY A 82 -9.25 11.21 3.80
N GLY A 83 -10.09 11.77 4.66
CA GLY A 83 -10.90 11.02 5.61
C GLY A 83 -11.18 11.84 6.88
N ASP A 84 -11.79 11.19 7.86
CA ASP A 84 -11.90 11.73 9.21
C ASP A 84 -10.51 11.90 9.84
N ALA A 85 -10.28 13.03 10.49
CA ALA A 85 -8.96 13.38 11.01
C ALA A 85 -8.46 12.41 12.09
N ALA A 86 -9.35 11.89 12.94
CA ALA A 86 -8.98 10.94 13.98
C ALA A 86 -8.61 9.59 13.36
N LEU A 87 -9.39 9.11 12.38
CA LEU A 87 -9.07 7.89 11.65
C LEU A 87 -7.74 8.02 10.88
N CYS A 88 -7.51 9.15 10.22
CA CYS A 88 -6.27 9.40 9.50
C CYS A 88 -5.06 9.33 10.45
N ALA A 89 -5.13 10.03 11.58
CA ALA A 89 -4.08 10.02 12.59
C ALA A 89 -3.83 8.61 13.17
N GLU A 90 -4.90 7.83 13.39
CA GLU A 90 -4.80 6.45 13.86
C GLU A 90 -4.06 5.55 12.85
N VAL A 91 -4.41 5.63 11.57
CA VAL A 91 -3.76 4.84 10.50
C VAL A 91 -2.30 5.22 10.36
N GLU A 92 -1.97 6.52 10.37
CA GLU A 92 -0.58 6.98 10.23
C GLU A 92 0.28 6.58 11.43
N THR A 93 -0.29 6.66 12.64
CA THR A 93 0.37 6.20 13.86
C THR A 93 0.67 4.70 13.78
N GLU A 94 -0.30 3.90 13.33
CA GLU A 94 -0.09 2.46 13.17
C GLU A 94 0.94 2.14 12.09
N VAL A 95 0.89 2.80 10.93
CA VAL A 95 1.87 2.61 9.86
C VAL A 95 3.28 2.93 10.37
N ALA A 96 3.46 4.05 11.08
CA ALA A 96 4.75 4.38 11.69
C ALA A 96 5.21 3.31 12.69
N ALA A 97 4.30 2.79 13.52
CA ALA A 97 4.60 1.74 14.48
C ALA A 97 4.99 0.41 13.80
N ILE A 98 4.31 0.03 12.71
CA ILE A 98 4.66 -1.15 11.91
C ILE A 98 6.05 -0.98 11.31
N LEU A 99 6.33 0.17 10.67
CA LEU A 99 7.63 0.42 10.06
C LEU A 99 8.76 0.42 11.10
N ALA A 100 8.49 0.83 12.34
CA ALA A 100 9.46 0.84 13.44
C ALA A 100 9.67 -0.51 14.16
N LEU A 101 8.97 -1.59 13.75
CA LEU A 101 9.17 -2.91 14.37
C LEU A 101 10.63 -3.38 14.24
N PRO A 102 11.20 -4.02 15.28
CA PRO A 102 12.53 -4.58 15.19
C PRO A 102 12.55 -5.73 14.18
N ARG A 103 13.54 -5.72 13.28
CA ARG A 103 13.71 -6.71 12.22
C ARG A 103 15.16 -7.14 12.11
N ASP A 104 15.37 -8.37 11.65
CA ASP A 104 16.69 -8.80 11.21
C ASP A 104 17.04 -8.11 9.89
N ALA A 105 18.02 -7.21 9.93
CA ALA A 105 18.46 -6.45 8.76
C ALA A 105 18.98 -7.36 7.63
N ALA A 106 19.63 -8.48 7.96
CA ALA A 106 20.14 -9.41 6.94
C ALA A 106 18.98 -10.05 6.19
N LYS A 107 17.91 -10.45 6.90
CA LYS A 107 16.69 -10.97 6.29
C LYS A 107 16.02 -9.93 5.39
N VAL A 108 15.85 -8.68 5.85
CA VAL A 108 15.22 -7.62 5.05
C VAL A 108 15.99 -7.35 3.76
N MET A 109 17.32 -7.29 3.84
CA MET A 109 18.18 -7.10 2.65
C MET A 109 18.10 -8.28 1.68
N ALA A 110 18.04 -9.52 2.20
CA ALA A 110 17.90 -10.72 1.38
C ALA A 110 16.55 -10.74 0.64
N ASP A 111 15.44 -10.53 1.36
CA ASP A 111 14.09 -10.50 0.78
C ASP A 111 13.97 -9.39 -0.29
N ALA A 112 14.53 -8.21 -0.03
CA ALA A 112 14.53 -7.10 -0.98
C ALA A 112 15.34 -7.42 -2.26
N SER A 113 16.50 -8.07 -2.10
CA SER A 113 17.36 -8.46 -3.22
C SER A 113 16.70 -9.55 -4.08
N GLU A 114 16.06 -10.54 -3.45
CA GLU A 114 15.32 -11.60 -4.14
C GLU A 114 14.15 -11.02 -4.94
N MET A 115 13.37 -10.12 -4.33
CA MET A 115 12.29 -9.42 -5.01
C MET A 115 12.79 -8.59 -6.20
N ARG A 116 13.92 -7.88 -6.05
CA ARG A 116 14.50 -7.09 -7.13
C ARG A 116 15.00 -7.95 -8.30
N ALA A 117 15.61 -9.09 -8.01
CA ALA A 117 16.03 -10.05 -9.02
C ALA A 117 14.83 -10.66 -9.75
N MET A 118 13.74 -10.96 -9.04
CA MET A 118 12.50 -11.42 -9.65
C MET A 118 11.90 -10.37 -10.60
N ILE A 119 11.87 -9.09 -10.19
CA ILE A 119 11.40 -7.99 -11.06
C ILE A 119 12.24 -7.91 -12.34
N GLU A 120 13.57 -8.03 -12.24
CA GLU A 120 14.45 -7.98 -13.41
C GLU A 120 14.17 -9.09 -14.41
N LYS A 121 13.93 -10.30 -13.89
CA LYS A 121 13.65 -11.48 -14.69
C LYS A 121 12.30 -11.38 -15.40
N GLU A 122 11.26 -10.96 -14.68
CA GLU A 122 9.89 -10.90 -15.19
C GLU A 122 9.61 -9.63 -16.01
N LYS A 123 10.34 -8.54 -15.75
CA LYS A 123 10.19 -7.23 -16.37
C LYS A 123 11.57 -6.58 -16.62
N PRO A 124 12.37 -7.13 -17.54
CA PRO A 124 13.65 -6.54 -17.88
C PRO A 124 13.47 -5.13 -18.46
N PRO A 125 14.48 -4.24 -18.34
CA PRO A 125 14.45 -2.93 -18.95
C PRO A 125 14.27 -3.07 -20.47
N ARG A 126 13.39 -2.25 -21.05
CA ARG A 126 13.10 -2.32 -22.50
C ARG A 126 14.31 -1.91 -23.34
N ASP A 127 15.04 -0.92 -22.84
CA ASP A 127 16.20 -0.31 -23.48
C ASP A 127 17.05 0.45 -22.42
N PRO A 128 18.24 0.95 -22.76
CA PRO A 128 19.10 1.67 -21.81
C PRO A 128 18.50 2.97 -21.22
N TRP A 129 17.41 3.48 -21.80
CA TRP A 129 16.69 4.66 -21.31
C TRP A 129 15.47 4.29 -20.44
N ASP A 130 15.29 3.02 -20.10
CA ASP A 130 14.34 2.61 -19.08
C ASP A 130 14.86 2.94 -17.68
N ILE A 131 14.97 4.25 -17.38
CA ILE A 131 15.54 4.81 -16.15
C ILE A 131 14.89 4.22 -14.88
N LYS A 132 13.69 3.65 -15.02
CA LYS A 132 13.00 2.97 -13.93
C LYS A 132 13.58 1.58 -13.63
N LEU A 133 13.78 0.76 -14.65
CA LEU A 133 14.07 -0.69 -14.53
C LEU A 133 15.54 -1.05 -14.74
N ILE A 134 16.35 -0.16 -15.31
CA ILE A 134 17.80 -0.42 -15.47
C ILE A 134 18.48 -0.64 -14.10
N PRO A 135 19.58 -1.42 -14.05
CA PRO A 135 20.43 -1.46 -12.87
C PRO A 135 20.89 -0.06 -12.45
N GLY A 136 20.77 0.28 -11.17
CA GLY A 136 20.98 1.63 -10.64
C GLY A 136 19.84 2.62 -10.92
N GLY A 137 18.73 2.17 -11.50
CA GLY A 137 17.57 2.99 -11.83
C GLY A 137 16.68 3.33 -10.63
N LEU A 138 15.49 3.88 -10.91
CA LEU A 138 14.58 4.36 -9.87
C LEU A 138 14.11 3.25 -8.92
N ILE A 139 13.90 2.03 -9.40
CA ILE A 139 13.48 0.92 -8.53
C ILE A 139 14.58 0.57 -7.53
N ASP A 140 15.85 0.58 -7.93
CA ASP A 140 16.96 0.28 -7.03
C ASP A 140 17.04 1.32 -5.91
N LEU A 141 16.91 2.60 -6.25
CA LEU A 141 16.86 3.68 -5.26
C LEU A 141 15.66 3.56 -4.31
N GLU A 142 14.49 3.19 -4.83
CA GLU A 142 13.30 2.96 -4.03
C GLU A 142 13.52 1.81 -3.03
N PHE A 143 14.09 0.69 -3.48
CA PHE A 143 14.37 -0.46 -2.63
C PHE A 143 15.40 -0.13 -1.55
N ILE A 144 16.47 0.59 -1.89
CA ILE A 144 17.48 1.04 -0.92
C ILE A 144 16.82 1.91 0.16
N ALA A 145 15.98 2.87 -0.22
CA ALA A 145 15.30 3.74 0.73
C ALA A 145 14.33 2.95 1.63
N GLN A 146 13.56 2.01 1.07
CA GLN A 146 12.63 1.17 1.82
C GLN A 146 13.35 0.25 2.81
N VAL A 147 14.45 -0.37 2.40
CA VAL A 147 15.30 -1.19 3.28
C VAL A 147 15.89 -0.33 4.40
N ALA A 148 16.39 0.88 4.10
CA ALA A 148 16.93 1.78 5.11
C ALA A 148 15.88 2.18 6.18
N VAL A 149 14.62 2.38 5.76
CA VAL A 149 13.50 2.62 6.68
C VAL A 149 13.22 1.39 7.55
N LEU A 150 13.05 0.21 6.94
CA LEU A 150 12.70 -1.01 7.67
C LEU A 150 13.79 -1.53 8.61
N THR A 151 15.05 -1.19 8.32
CA THR A 151 16.21 -1.55 9.15
C THR A 151 16.56 -0.46 10.17
N GLY A 152 15.78 0.62 10.26
CA GLY A 152 15.95 1.66 11.27
C GLY A 152 17.11 2.64 11.02
N HIS A 153 17.77 2.59 9.85
CA HIS A 153 18.83 3.54 9.48
C HIS A 153 18.26 4.93 9.14
N VAL A 154 17.02 4.99 8.68
CA VAL A 154 16.30 6.22 8.35
C VAL A 154 14.93 6.17 9.01
N ALA A 155 14.54 7.25 9.67
CA ALA A 155 13.17 7.36 10.18
C ALA A 155 12.19 7.34 8.99
N ALA A 156 11.07 6.62 9.13
CA ALA A 156 9.94 6.82 8.24
C ALA A 156 9.55 8.31 8.33
N GLY A 157 9.86 9.08 7.28
CA GLY A 157 9.73 10.54 7.34
C GLY A 157 8.31 10.93 7.77
N ARG A 158 8.20 11.93 8.66
CA ARG A 158 6.93 12.64 8.86
C ARG A 158 6.61 13.29 7.52
N ARG A 159 5.54 12.82 6.86
CA ARG A 159 5.06 13.34 5.59
C ARG A 159 3.84 14.22 5.84
#